data_AF-K9YCZ5-F1
#
_entry.id   AF-K9YCZ5-F1
#
_cell.length_a   1.000
_cell.length_b   1.000
_cell.length_c   1.000
_cell.angle_alpha   90.00
_cell.angle_beta   90.00
_cell.angle_gamma   90.00
#
_symmetry.space_group_name_H-M   'P 1'
#
loop_
_entity.id
_entity.type
_entity.pdbx_description
1 polymer ?
#
loop_
_entity_poly.entity_id
_entity_poly.type
_entity_poly.pdbx_seq_one_letter_code
_entity_poly.pdbx_strand_id
1 'polypeptide(L)'
;MSQNLNLELSDEVYQTLKQQAKNAGLSLQEWIVFSLTQQSHNQEDRTVAEKEAVRDRFRRHAGAINLGYPTGADNESIDADLARAYNNENETEN
;
A
#
# COMPACT_ATOMS: atom_id res chain seq x y z
N MET A 1 -17.75 13.68 -18.39
CA MET A 1 -18.81 12.86 -19.00
C MET A 1 -19.29 11.88 -17.93
N SER A 2 -20.60 11.77 -17.71
CA SER A 2 -21.16 10.80 -16.75
C SER A 2 -21.74 9.61 -17.51
N GLN A 3 -21.39 8.38 -17.09
CA GLN A 3 -21.98 7.16 -17.61
C GLN A 3 -22.87 6.52 -16.53
N ASN A 4 -24.04 6.01 -16.94
CA ASN A 4 -24.96 5.31 -16.04
C ASN A 4 -24.84 3.81 -16.28
N LEU A 5 -24.66 3.05 -15.20
CA LEU A 5 -24.58 1.59 -15.21
C LEU A 5 -25.79 1.03 -14.44
N ASN A 6 -26.57 0.16 -15.09
CA ASN A 6 -27.62 -0.60 -14.44
C ASN A 6 -27.09 -2.03 -14.16
N LEU A 7 -27.24 -2.48 -12.92
CA LEU A 7 -26.80 -3.80 -12.47
C LEU A 7 -28.01 -4.59 -11.99
N GLU A 8 -28.21 -5.78 -12.57
CA GLU A 8 -29.15 -6.75 -12.04
C GLU A 8 -28.40 -7.66 -11.07
N LEU A 9 -28.81 -7.63 -9.80
CA LEU A 9 -28.21 -8.37 -8.71
C LEU A 9 -29.28 -9.25 -8.07
N SER A 10 -28.88 -10.39 -7.52
CA SER A 10 -29.77 -11.14 -6.64
C SER A 10 -30.03 -10.36 -5.35
N ASP A 11 -31.20 -10.58 -4.74
CA ASP A 11 -31.59 -9.89 -3.51
C ASP A 11 -30.56 -10.08 -2.39
N GLU A 12 -30.00 -11.28 -2.25
CA GLU A 12 -28.98 -11.60 -1.26
C GLU A 12 -27.73 -10.72 -1.42
N VAL A 13 -27.25 -10.58 -2.66
CA VAL A 13 -26.07 -9.75 -2.97
C VAL A 13 -26.41 -8.28 -2.73
N TYR A 14 -27.59 -7.82 -3.15
CA TYR A 14 -28.02 -6.44 -2.93
C TYR A 14 -28.06 -6.08 -1.43
N GLN A 15 -28.63 -6.94 -0.58
CA GLN A 15 -28.68 -6.70 0.86
C GLN A 15 -27.28 -6.67 1.50
N THR A 16 -26.39 -7.56 1.04
CA THR A 16 -25.00 -7.61 1.52
C THR A 16 -24.26 -6.30 1.22
N LEU A 17 -24.35 -5.82 -0.03
CA LEU A 17 -23.71 -4.56 -0.44
C LEU A 17 -24.30 -3.36 0.32
N LYS A 18 -25.63 -3.36 0.53
CA LYS A 18 -26.32 -2.33 1.31
C LYS A 18 -25.85 -2.29 2.76
N GLN A 19 -25.61 -3.45 3.37
CA GLN A 19 -25.06 -3.53 4.73
C GLN A 19 -23.63 -3.02 4.79
N GLN A 20 -22.79 -3.39 3.81
CA GLN A 20 -21.41 -2.92 3.73
C GLN A 20 -21.32 -1.40 3.53
N ALA A 21 -22.18 -0.83 2.67
CA ALA A 21 -22.28 0.62 2.50
C ALA A 21 -22.67 1.34 3.79
N LYS A 22 -23.68 0.79 4.51
CA LYS A 22 -24.10 1.34 5.81
C LYS A 22 -22.98 1.31 6.85
N ASN A 23 -22.21 0.23 6.92
CA ASN A 23 -21.07 0.12 7.83
C ASN A 23 -19.96 1.12 7.51
N ALA A 24 -19.77 1.43 6.22
CA ALA A 24 -18.82 2.44 5.76
C ALA A 24 -19.35 3.88 5.89
N GLY A 25 -20.62 4.08 6.27
CA GLY A 25 -21.26 5.39 6.33
C GLY A 25 -21.48 6.04 4.95
N LEU A 26 -21.43 5.27 3.87
CA LEU A 26 -21.56 5.72 2.49
C LEU A 26 -22.91 5.33 1.91
N SER A 27 -23.37 6.04 0.87
CA SER A 27 -24.46 5.54 0.04
C SER A 27 -24.03 4.28 -0.71
N LEU A 28 -24.99 3.45 -1.12
CA LEU A 28 -24.70 2.24 -1.88
C LEU A 28 -23.97 2.55 -3.19
N GLN A 29 -24.32 3.63 -3.88
CA GLN A 29 -23.67 4.04 -5.13
C GLN A 29 -22.22 4.46 -4.88
N GLU A 30 -21.97 5.29 -3.88
CA GLU A 30 -20.61 5.73 -3.51
C GLU A 30 -19.75 4.54 -3.08
N TRP A 31 -20.32 3.61 -2.32
CA TRP A 31 -19.63 2.41 -1.89
C TRP A 31 -19.29 1.48 -3.07
N ILE A 32 -20.19 1.31 -4.04
CA ILE A 32 -19.93 0.53 -5.26
C ILE A 32 -18.81 1.19 -6.08
N VAL A 33 -18.87 2.50 -6.30
CA VAL A 33 -17.83 3.22 -7.05
C VAL A 33 -16.48 3.12 -6.33
N PHE A 34 -16.46 3.33 -5.01
CA PHE A 34 -15.27 3.20 -4.20
C PHE A 34 -14.68 1.79 -4.25
N SER A 35 -15.53 0.76 -4.20
CA SER A 35 -15.08 -0.63 -4.25
C SER A 35 -14.51 -0.99 -5.63
N LEU A 36 -15.13 -0.51 -6.72
CA LEU A 36 -14.64 -0.71 -8.08
C LEU A 36 -13.28 -0.02 -8.30
N THR A 37 -13.10 1.20 -7.80
CA THR A 37 -11.82 1.92 -7.92
C THR A 37 -10.72 1.26 -7.08
N GLN A 38 -11.02 0.84 -5.85
CA GLN A 38 -10.09 0.08 -5.01
C GLN A 38 -9.66 -1.24 -5.66
N GLN A 39 -10.60 -1.99 -6.23
CA GLN A 39 -10.28 -3.25 -6.90
C GLN A 39 -9.41 -3.01 -8.14
N SER A 40 -9.69 -1.96 -8.92
CA SER A 40 -8.85 -1.56 -10.06
C SER A 40 -7.44 -1.16 -9.62
N HIS A 41 -7.27 -0.55 -8.44
CA HIS A 41 -5.96 -0.14 -7.94
C HIS A 41 -5.14 -1.31 -7.41
N ASN A 42 -5.81 -2.32 -6.83
CA ASN A 42 -5.17 -3.55 -6.38
C ASN A 42 -4.89 -4.54 -7.53
N GLN A 43 -5.54 -4.36 -8.67
CA GLN A 43 -5.16 -4.96 -9.96
C GLN A 43 -4.08 -4.13 -10.65
N GLU A 44 -3.02 -3.74 -9.94
CA GLU A 44 -1.76 -3.63 -10.65
C GLU A 44 -1.45 -5.02 -11.21
N ASP A 45 -1.69 -5.21 -12.50
CA ASP A 45 -1.31 -6.38 -13.30
C ASP A 45 0.22 -6.45 -13.37
N ARG A 46 0.87 -6.57 -12.21
CA ARG A 46 2.29 -6.88 -12.13
C ARG A 46 2.45 -8.25 -12.75
N THR A 47 3.16 -8.28 -13.86
CA THR A 47 3.57 -9.51 -14.51
C THR A 47 4.25 -10.41 -13.48
N VAL A 48 4.20 -11.73 -13.70
CA VAL A 48 4.89 -12.69 -12.80
C VAL A 48 6.36 -12.31 -12.64
N ALA A 49 7.00 -11.79 -13.69
CA ALA A 49 8.37 -11.29 -13.67
C ALA A 49 8.56 -10.08 -12.74
N GLU A 50 7.63 -9.12 -12.72
CA GLU A 50 7.70 -7.98 -11.80
C GLU A 50 7.47 -8.40 -10.35
N LYS A 51 6.56 -9.35 -10.10
CA LYS A 51 6.34 -9.91 -8.76
C LYS A 51 7.59 -10.64 -8.24
N GLU A 52 8.22 -11.44 -9.08
CA GLU A 52 9.49 -12.11 -8.78
C GLU A 52 10.60 -11.08 -8.52
N ALA A 53 10.74 -10.04 -9.35
CA ALA A 53 11.76 -9.01 -9.18
C ALA A 53 11.59 -8.17 -7.90
N VAL A 54 10.34 -7.88 -7.49
CA VAL A 54 10.04 -7.23 -6.21
C VAL A 54 10.37 -8.16 -5.05
N ARG A 55 10.00 -9.44 -5.14
CA ARG A 55 10.32 -10.44 -4.12
C ARG A 55 11.83 -10.60 -3.95
N ASP A 56 12.59 -10.61 -5.04
CA ASP A 56 14.04 -10.71 -5.00
C ASP A 56 14.68 -9.45 -4.42
N ARG A 57 14.20 -8.25 -4.78
CA ARG A 57 14.65 -7.00 -4.14
C ARG A 57 14.40 -7.00 -2.65
N PHE A 58 13.20 -7.41 -2.22
CA PHE A 58 12.87 -7.52 -0.80
C PHE A 58 13.78 -8.52 -0.09
N ARG A 59 13.99 -9.72 -0.67
CA ARG A 59 14.84 -10.76 -0.09
C ARG A 59 16.32 -10.39 -0.03
N ARG A 60 16.83 -9.58 -0.97
CA ARG A 60 18.22 -9.10 -0.93
C ARG A 60 18.53 -8.28 0.32
N HIS A 61 17.53 -7.59 0.86
CA HIS A 61 17.66 -6.79 2.09
C HIS A 61 16.99 -7.44 3.30
N ALA A 62 16.34 -8.59 3.11
CA ALA A 62 15.76 -9.37 4.19
C ALA A 62 16.87 -10.10 4.95
N GLY A 63 17.22 -9.56 6.11
CA GLY A 63 18.19 -10.11 7.05
C GLY A 63 18.12 -9.34 8.35
N ALA A 64 18.60 -9.92 9.44
CA ALA A 64 18.69 -9.23 10.72
C ALA A 64 19.89 -8.28 10.68
N ILE A 65 19.65 -6.99 10.48
CA ILE A 65 20.64 -5.95 10.71
C ILE A 65 20.61 -5.62 12.21
N ASN A 66 21.68 -5.98 12.92
CA ASN A 66 21.84 -5.61 14.32
C ASN A 66 22.57 -4.27 14.39
N LEU A 67 21.84 -3.21 14.72
CA LEU A 67 22.40 -1.85 14.88
C LEU A 67 23.06 -1.64 16.25
N GLY A 68 22.97 -2.60 17.18
CA GLY A 68 23.47 -2.48 18.55
C GLY A 68 22.55 -1.73 19.51
N TYR A 69 21.40 -1.22 19.02
CA TYR A 69 20.37 -0.53 19.78
C TYR A 69 18.97 -0.82 19.19
N PRO A 70 17.88 -0.60 19.95
CA PRO A 70 16.52 -0.83 19.47
C PRO A 70 16.18 0.10 18.31
N THR A 71 15.68 -0.45 17.20
CA THR A 71 15.08 0.33 16.12
C THR A 71 13.60 0.61 16.44
N GLY A 72 13.26 1.88 16.52
CA GLY A 72 11.88 2.36 16.68
C GLY A 72 11.35 2.97 15.38
N ALA A 73 10.07 3.32 15.38
CA ALA A 73 9.46 4.16 14.33
C ALA A 73 9.58 5.66 14.65
N ASP A 74 10.56 6.05 15.46
CA ASP A 74 10.81 7.42 15.86
C ASP A 74 11.59 8.15 14.76
N ASN A 75 10.89 9.02 14.04
CA ASN A 75 11.45 9.75 12.89
C ASN A 75 12.66 10.60 13.27
N GLU A 76 12.72 11.16 14.49
CA GLU A 76 13.87 12.00 14.90
C GLU A 76 15.15 11.15 15.02
N SER A 77 15.04 9.93 15.55
CA SER A 77 16.17 9.00 15.63
C SER A 77 16.62 8.51 14.25
N ILE A 78 15.68 8.31 13.32
CA ILE A 78 15.96 7.92 11.94
C ILE A 78 16.70 9.05 11.21
N ASP A 79 16.26 10.29 11.36
CA ASP A 79 16.90 11.45 10.75
C ASP A 79 18.32 11.66 11.29
N ALA A 80 18.54 11.44 12.59
CA ALA A 80 19.86 11.51 13.20
C ALA A 80 20.82 10.42 12.69
N ASP A 81 20.32 9.19 12.50
CA ASP A 81 21.09 8.08 11.94
C ASP A 81 21.43 8.32 10.47
N LEU A 82 20.47 8.83 9.67
CA LEU A 82 20.68 9.25 8.29
C LEU A 82 21.74 10.35 8.19
N ALA A 83 21.62 11.40 9.02
CA ALA A 83 22.59 12.49 9.05
C ALA A 83 23.99 11.98 9.39
N ARG A 84 24.14 11.04 10.33
CA ARG A 84 25.43 10.43 10.67
C ARG A 84 26.01 9.60 9.53
N ALA A 85 25.18 8.78 8.87
CA ALA A 85 25.62 7.94 7.76
C ALA A 85 26.14 8.79 6.58
N TYR A 86 25.42 9.86 6.24
CA TYR A 86 25.73 10.70 5.07
C TYR A 86 26.67 11.88 5.37
N ASN A 87 26.84 12.33 6.61
CA ASN A 87 27.90 13.30 6.95
C ASN A 87 29.30 12.68 6.93
N ASN A 88 29.43 11.39 7.19
CA ASN A 88 30.73 10.72 7.24
C ASN A 88 31.30 10.37 5.85
N GLU A 89 30.49 10.46 4.77
CA GLU A 89 30.92 10.12 3.40
C GLU A 89 31.55 11.31 2.63
N ASN A 90 31.66 12.50 3.23
CA ASN A 90 32.28 13.67 2.59
C ASN A 90 33.75 13.94 3.00
N GLU A 91 34.41 13.01 3.72
CA GLU A 91 35.82 13.17 4.15
C GLU A 91 36.82 12.15 3.54
N THR A 92 36.50 11.53 2.40
CA THR A 92 37.46 10.80 1.54
C THR A 92 37.08 11.08 0.09
N GLU A 93 37.85 11.70 -0.79
CA GLU A 93 39.28 12.01 -0.88
C GLU A 93 39.47 13.26 -1.78
N ASN A 94 40.54 14.01 -1.48
CA ASN A 94 41.30 14.85 -2.44
C ASN A 94 42.06 13.98 -3.45
#